data_AF-A0A8J6XVZ1-F1
#
_entry.id   AF-A0A8J6XVZ1-F1
#
_cell.length_a   1.000
_cell.length_b   1.000
_cell.length_c   1.000
_cell.angle_alpha   90.00
_cell.angle_beta   90.00
_cell.angle_gamma   90.00
#
_symmetry.space_group_name_H-M   'P 1'
#
loop_
_entity.id
_entity.type
_entity.pdbx_description
1 polymer ?
#
loop_
_entity_poly.entity_id
_entity_poly.type
_entity_poly.pdbx_seq_one_letter_code
_entity_poly.pdbx_strand_id
1 'polypeptide(L)'
;MLCRPVRLFDKSELQQFNFDDTKLEYKFLHDRVQQAAYSLISDEQKQATHRQIGQLLLNNTPTEQLLDNIFDIVNQLNLGIPAQKPGFSEKPGFFKQEELAQLNLIAGRKAKASAAYEPAVKYLRIAMELLTNNSWYTQYELTLNLHKERAEVELINYT
;
A
#
# COMPACT_ATOMS: atom_id res chain seq x y z
N MET A 1 -29.54 11.75 27.83
CA MET A 1 -29.12 12.88 26.97
C MET A 1 -29.39 12.45 25.54
N LEU A 2 -30.53 12.86 24.97
CA LEU A 2 -30.99 12.42 23.64
C LEU A 2 -30.46 13.41 22.60
N CYS A 3 -29.51 12.99 21.77
CA CYS A 3 -29.05 13.77 20.62
C CYS A 3 -30.19 13.93 19.62
N ARG A 4 -30.71 15.16 19.48
CA ARG A 4 -31.60 15.51 18.37
C ARG A 4 -30.78 15.57 17.07
N PRO A 5 -31.26 15.01 15.96
CA PRO A 5 -30.59 15.17 14.68
C PRO A 5 -30.62 16.64 14.26
N VAL A 6 -29.46 17.21 13.99
CA VAL A 6 -29.32 18.55 13.41
C VAL A 6 -29.74 18.46 11.94
N ARG A 7 -30.77 19.23 11.55
CA ARG A 7 -31.13 19.38 10.13
C ARG A 7 -30.07 20.26 9.48
N LEU A 8 -29.27 19.67 8.60
CA LEU A 8 -28.12 20.31 7.95
C LEU A 8 -28.49 21.12 6.69
N PHE A 9 -29.74 21.03 6.20
CA PHE A 9 -30.16 21.69 4.96
C PHE A 9 -31.54 22.34 5.11
N ASP A 10 -31.71 23.50 4.49
CA ASP A 10 -32.98 24.24 4.45
C ASP A 10 -33.94 23.61 3.42
N LYS A 11 -35.25 23.80 3.60
CA LYS A 11 -36.30 23.22 2.74
C LYS A 11 -36.17 23.65 1.27
N SER A 12 -35.57 24.81 1.04
CA SER A 12 -35.25 25.34 -0.29
C SER A 12 -34.16 24.54 -1.01
N GLU A 13 -33.17 24.03 -0.28
CA GLU A 13 -32.09 23.21 -0.83
C GLU A 13 -32.57 21.79 -1.17
N LEU A 14 -33.49 21.23 -0.37
CA LEU A 14 -34.06 19.89 -0.58
C LEU A 14 -34.90 19.78 -1.86
N GLN A 15 -35.56 20.85 -2.29
CA GLN A 15 -36.34 20.87 -3.52
C GLN A 15 -35.47 20.83 -4.78
N GLN A 16 -34.22 21.27 -4.70
CA GLN A 16 -33.29 21.24 -5.83
C GLN A 16 -32.79 19.82 -6.16
N PHE A 17 -32.92 18.88 -5.22
CA PHE A 17 -32.38 17.51 -5.34
C PHE A 17 -33.45 16.41 -5.56
N ASN A 18 -34.72 16.77 -5.75
CA ASN A 18 -35.80 15.82 -6.10
C ASN A 18 -35.85 14.57 -5.20
N PHE A 19 -35.65 14.75 -3.89
CA PHE A 19 -35.71 13.64 -2.94
C PHE A 19 -37.16 13.23 -2.68
N ASP A 20 -37.47 11.96 -2.97
CA ASP A 20 -38.72 11.31 -2.61
C ASP A 20 -38.59 10.74 -1.18
N ASP A 21 -39.44 11.20 -0.26
CA ASP A 21 -39.33 11.03 1.20
C ASP A 21 -39.54 9.57 1.67
N THR A 22 -39.77 8.64 0.72
CA THR A 22 -40.10 7.23 0.98
C THR A 22 -38.96 6.25 0.70
N LYS A 23 -37.80 6.72 0.21
CA LYS A 23 -36.60 5.89 0.02
C LYS A 23 -35.32 6.73 0.23
N LEU A 24 -34.91 6.89 1.49
CA LEU A 24 -33.63 7.48 1.87
C LEU A 24 -32.47 6.52 1.52
N GLU A 25 -32.06 6.49 0.26
CA GLU A 25 -30.74 5.99 -0.12
C GLU A 25 -29.71 7.08 0.22
N TYR A 26 -28.99 6.90 1.33
CA TYR A 26 -27.85 7.73 1.69
C TYR A 26 -26.70 7.46 0.73
N LYS A 27 -26.64 8.23 -0.38
CA LYS A 27 -25.50 8.25 -1.28
C LYS A 27 -24.59 9.38 -0.83
N PHE A 28 -23.54 9.07 -0.09
CA PHE A 28 -22.55 10.08 0.23
C PHE A 28 -21.87 10.54 -1.06
N LEU A 29 -21.53 11.83 -1.16
CA LEU A 29 -20.39 12.27 -1.97
C LEU A 29 -19.09 11.72 -1.33
N HIS A 30 -18.96 10.39 -1.28
CA HIS A 30 -17.94 9.70 -0.48
C HIS A 30 -16.54 10.16 -0.84
N ASP A 31 -16.25 10.33 -2.13
CA ASP A 31 -14.89 10.58 -2.59
C ASP A 31 -14.32 11.90 -2.08
N ARG A 32 -15.11 12.99 -2.07
CA ARG A 32 -14.61 14.29 -1.62
C ARG A 32 -14.51 14.41 -0.12
N VAL A 33 -15.44 13.80 0.63
CA VAL A 33 -15.36 13.76 2.10
C VAL A 33 -14.21 12.85 2.53
N GLN A 34 -14.01 11.72 1.87
CA GLN A 34 -12.89 10.81 2.11
C GLN A 34 -11.55 11.47 1.74
N GLN A 35 -11.46 12.16 0.60
CA GLN A 35 -10.27 12.91 0.21
C GLN A 35 -9.96 14.05 1.18
N ALA A 36 -10.98 14.79 1.65
CA ALA A 36 -10.79 15.85 2.64
C ALA A 36 -10.32 15.27 3.99
N ALA A 37 -10.98 14.23 4.49
CA ALA A 37 -10.58 13.53 5.70
C ALA A 37 -9.16 12.96 5.59
N TYR A 38 -8.84 12.31 4.47
CA TYR A 38 -7.50 11.76 4.19
C TYR A 38 -6.45 12.88 4.10
N SER A 39 -6.78 14.04 3.50
CA SER A 39 -5.85 15.17 3.40
C SER A 39 -5.52 15.80 4.76
N LEU A 40 -6.41 15.70 5.74
CA LEU A 40 -6.22 16.21 7.10
C LEU A 40 -5.32 15.31 7.97
N ILE A 41 -5.12 14.05 7.58
CA ILE A 41 -4.24 13.10 8.29
C ILE A 41 -2.79 13.42 7.92
N SER A 42 -1.91 13.49 8.92
CA SER A 42 -0.48 13.68 8.66
C SER A 42 0.09 12.50 7.86
N ASP A 43 1.09 12.74 7.03
CA ASP A 43 1.69 11.68 6.23
C ASP A 43 2.29 10.55 7.09
N GLU A 44 2.76 10.89 8.30
CA GLU A 44 3.24 9.90 9.27
C GLU A 44 2.11 8.98 9.77
N GLN A 45 0.94 9.55 10.06
CA GLN A 45 -0.24 8.76 10.46
C GLN A 45 -0.75 7.89 9.32
N LYS A 46 -0.80 8.41 8.08
CA LYS A 46 -1.15 7.60 6.89
C LYS A 46 -0.20 6.41 6.74
N GLN A 47 1.10 6.67 6.79
CA GLN A 47 2.12 5.62 6.70
C GLN A 47 1.94 4.58 7.81
N ALA A 48 1.68 5.02 9.05
CA ALA A 48 1.42 4.10 10.17
C ALA A 48 0.20 3.21 9.91
N THR A 49 -0.90 3.77 9.42
CA THR A 49 -2.10 3.01 9.06
C THR A 49 -1.81 2.02 7.93
N HIS A 50 -1.11 2.44 6.86
CA HIS A 50 -0.70 1.55 5.77
C HIS A 50 0.18 0.39 6.26
N ARG A 51 1.13 0.64 7.17
CA ARG A 51 1.93 -0.42 7.81
C ARG A 51 1.05 -1.41 8.56
N GLN A 52 0.11 -0.92 9.39
CA GLN A 52 -0.78 -1.78 10.17
C GLN A 52 -1.65 -2.64 9.26
N ILE A 53 -2.25 -2.06 8.21
CA ILE A 53 -3.05 -2.79 7.24
C ILE A 53 -2.21 -3.86 6.54
N GLY A 54 -1.04 -3.49 6.01
CA GLY A 54 -0.16 -4.43 5.33
C GLY A 54 0.28 -5.59 6.23
N GLN A 55 0.58 -5.32 7.50
CA GLN A 55 0.93 -6.34 8.48
C GLN A 55 -0.25 -7.28 8.76
N LEU A 56 -1.44 -6.72 8.94
CA LEU A 56 -2.65 -7.51 9.16
C LEU A 56 -2.95 -8.39 7.96
N LEU A 57 -2.85 -7.86 6.74
CA LEU A 57 -3.04 -8.65 5.52
C LEU A 57 -2.03 -9.81 5.47
N LEU A 58 -0.74 -9.53 5.69
CA LEU A 58 0.29 -10.57 5.67
C LEU A 58 0.03 -11.65 6.73
N ASN A 59 -0.30 -11.26 7.97
CA ASN A 59 -0.50 -12.20 9.08
C ASN A 59 -1.77 -13.05 8.92
N ASN A 60 -2.80 -12.52 8.23
CA ASN A 60 -4.06 -13.23 8.01
C ASN A 60 -4.11 -13.96 6.66
N THR A 61 -3.07 -13.85 5.82
CA THR A 61 -2.99 -14.55 4.54
C THR A 61 -2.24 -15.87 4.73
N PRO A 62 -2.88 -17.03 4.51
CA PRO A 62 -2.19 -18.31 4.49
C PRO A 62 -1.08 -18.32 3.43
N THR A 63 0.02 -19.04 3.68
CA THR A 63 1.16 -19.12 2.77
C THR A 63 0.77 -19.52 1.35
N GLU A 64 -0.20 -20.43 1.22
CA GLU A 64 -0.73 -20.90 -0.07
C GLU A 64 -1.39 -19.79 -0.91
N GLN A 65 -1.96 -18.78 -0.24
CA GLN A 65 -2.64 -17.65 -0.86
C GLN A 65 -1.74 -16.40 -0.94
N LEU A 66 -0.51 -16.48 -0.44
CA LEU A 66 0.41 -15.34 -0.41
C LEU A 66 0.68 -14.82 -1.82
N LEU A 67 0.91 -15.72 -2.78
CA LEU A 67 1.17 -15.32 -4.16
C LEU A 67 -0.02 -14.58 -4.77
N ASP A 68 -1.25 -15.02 -4.50
CA ASP A 68 -2.46 -14.40 -5.05
C ASP A 68 -2.65 -12.97 -4.51
N ASN A 69 -2.43 -12.79 -3.21
CA ASN A 69 -2.63 -11.52 -2.51
C ASN A 69 -1.37 -10.64 -2.44
N ILE A 70 -0.27 -11.06 -3.07
CA ILE A 70 1.05 -10.41 -2.89
C ILE A 70 1.00 -8.92 -3.21
N PHE A 71 0.26 -8.52 -4.26
CA PHE A 71 0.19 -7.11 -4.68
C PHE A 71 -0.48 -6.23 -3.63
N ASP A 72 -1.60 -6.68 -3.06
CA ASP A 72 -2.31 -5.91 -2.04
C ASP A 72 -1.47 -5.75 -0.78
N ILE A 73 -0.79 -6.84 -0.37
CA ILE A 73 0.11 -6.84 0.79
C ILE A 73 1.27 -5.86 0.56
N VAL A 74 2.04 -6.02 -0.52
CA VAL A 74 3.23 -5.18 -0.75
C VAL A 74 2.85 -3.73 -1.03
N ASN A 75 1.73 -3.46 -1.68
CA ASN A 75 1.30 -2.09 -1.92
C ASN A 75 1.04 -1.35 -0.59
N GLN A 76 0.34 -1.99 0.35
CA GLN A 76 0.09 -1.41 1.68
C GLN A 76 1.40 -1.25 2.46
N LEU A 77 2.25 -2.28 2.49
CA LEU A 77 3.53 -2.21 3.20
C LEU A 77 4.48 -1.15 2.62
N ASN A 78 4.52 -1.02 1.29
CA ASN A 78 5.36 -0.04 0.59
C ASN A 78 4.91 1.40 0.86
N LEU A 79 3.60 1.66 0.93
CA LEU A 79 3.04 2.96 1.35
C LEU A 79 3.35 3.27 2.82
N GLY A 80 3.62 2.23 3.62
CA GLY A 80 4.00 2.35 5.01
C GLY A 80 5.48 2.69 5.24
N ILE A 81 6.33 2.69 4.20
CA ILE A 81 7.75 3.01 4.31
C ILE A 81 7.92 4.50 4.66
N PRO A 82 8.60 4.84 5.77
CA PRO A 82 8.82 6.23 6.12
C PRO A 82 9.77 6.91 5.14
N ALA A 83 9.55 8.20 4.89
CA ALA A 83 10.39 8.99 3.96
C ALA A 83 11.86 9.11 4.44
N GLN A 84 12.10 8.96 5.74
CA GLN A 84 13.43 9.00 6.36
C GLN A 84 14.02 7.57 6.38
N LYS A 85 14.98 7.33 5.46
CA LYS A 85 15.31 5.97 4.98
C LYS A 85 16.31 5.12 5.80
N PRO A 86 17.27 5.61 6.61
CA PRO A 86 18.16 4.70 7.33
C PRO A 86 17.61 4.30 8.71
N GLY A 87 17.54 2.99 8.98
CA GLY A 87 17.37 2.43 10.33
C GLY A 87 15.93 2.31 10.87
N PHE A 88 14.89 2.52 10.05
CA PHE A 88 13.51 2.42 10.56
C PHE A 88 13.13 1.00 11.03
N SER A 89 13.83 -0.03 10.56
CA SER A 89 13.61 -1.43 10.99
C SER A 89 13.92 -1.66 12.47
N GLU A 90 14.68 -0.78 13.12
CA GLU A 90 15.01 -0.89 14.55
C GLU A 90 13.92 -0.30 15.46
N LYS A 91 12.95 0.42 14.88
CA LYS A 91 11.84 1.00 15.63
C LYS A 91 10.74 -0.05 15.88
N PRO A 92 10.18 -0.12 17.10
CA PRO A 92 9.06 -1.01 17.39
C PRO A 92 7.88 -0.77 16.45
N GLY A 93 7.26 -1.85 15.96
CA GLY A 93 6.11 -1.79 15.07
C GLY A 93 6.43 -1.57 13.59
N PHE A 94 7.71 -1.51 13.21
CA PHE A 94 8.12 -1.55 11.81
C PHE A 94 8.39 -2.99 11.36
N PHE A 95 8.05 -3.26 10.10
CA PHE A 95 8.38 -4.53 9.46
C PHE A 95 9.88 -4.61 9.18
N LYS A 96 10.45 -5.81 9.22
CA LYS A 96 11.87 -5.99 8.87
C LYS A 96 12.07 -5.64 7.41
N GLN A 97 13.07 -4.82 7.13
CA GLN A 97 13.42 -4.39 5.76
C GLN A 97 13.70 -5.57 4.84
N GLU A 98 14.40 -6.59 5.35
CA GLU A 98 14.71 -7.81 4.60
C GLU A 98 13.45 -8.57 4.19
N GLU A 99 12.51 -8.77 5.12
CA GLU A 99 11.26 -9.47 4.84
C GLU A 99 10.42 -8.69 3.81
N LEU A 100 10.40 -7.35 3.90
CA LEU A 100 9.71 -6.52 2.90
C LEU A 100 10.38 -6.59 1.52
N ALA A 101 11.71 -6.64 1.49
CA ALA A 101 12.48 -6.79 0.25
C ALA A 101 12.19 -8.14 -0.42
N GLN A 102 12.08 -9.22 0.36
CA GLN A 102 11.68 -10.54 -0.14
C GLN A 102 10.25 -10.53 -0.72
N LEU A 103 9.30 -9.92 -0.03
CA LEU A 103 7.92 -9.79 -0.54
C LEU A 103 7.86 -8.98 -1.85
N ASN A 104 8.62 -7.89 -1.94
CA ASN A 104 8.72 -7.10 -3.17
C ASN A 104 9.43 -7.86 -4.30
N LEU A 105 10.41 -8.72 -4.01
CA LEU A 105 11.01 -9.62 -5.02
C LEU A 105 9.96 -10.58 -5.58
N ILE A 106 9.12 -11.17 -4.71
CA ILE A 106 8.02 -12.06 -5.13
C ILE A 106 7.01 -11.30 -6.01
N ALA A 107 6.60 -10.10 -5.58
CA ALA A 107 5.69 -9.25 -6.36
C ALA A 107 6.30 -8.87 -7.72
N GLY A 108 7.58 -8.53 -7.76
CA GLY A 108 8.31 -8.21 -8.99
C GLY A 108 8.34 -9.39 -9.97
N ARG A 109 8.65 -10.60 -9.47
CA ARG A 109 8.62 -11.84 -10.27
C ARG A 109 7.22 -12.16 -10.79
N LYS A 110 6.19 -12.03 -9.94
CA LYS A 110 4.79 -12.24 -10.34
C LYS A 110 4.38 -11.25 -11.44
N ALA A 111 4.68 -9.97 -11.25
CA ALA A 111 4.38 -8.93 -12.23
C ALA A 111 5.07 -9.19 -13.58
N LYS A 112 6.36 -9.55 -13.55
CA LYS A 112 7.12 -9.96 -14.74
C LYS A 112 6.48 -11.16 -15.45
N ALA A 113 6.08 -12.19 -14.70
CA ALA A 113 5.43 -13.38 -15.27
C ALA A 113 4.08 -13.05 -15.93
N SER A 114 3.40 -11.99 -15.48
CA SER A 114 2.18 -11.44 -16.09
C SER A 114 2.45 -10.38 -17.16
N ALA A 115 3.69 -10.21 -17.62
CA ALA A 115 4.13 -9.17 -18.57
C ALA A 115 3.87 -7.72 -18.12
N ALA A 116 3.67 -7.49 -16.81
CA ALA A 116 3.51 -6.17 -16.22
C ALA A 116 4.88 -5.61 -15.80
N TYR A 117 5.68 -5.20 -16.79
CA TYR A 117 7.10 -4.85 -16.58
C TYR A 117 7.29 -3.55 -15.76
N GLU A 118 6.49 -2.51 -16.00
CA GLU A 118 6.56 -1.28 -15.22
C GLU A 118 6.30 -1.51 -13.71
N PRO A 119 5.22 -2.21 -13.29
CA PRO A 119 5.06 -2.63 -11.91
C PRO A 119 6.22 -3.49 -11.39
N ALA A 120 6.73 -4.43 -12.20
CA ALA A 120 7.85 -5.27 -11.81
C ALA A 120 9.10 -4.45 -11.47
N VAL A 121 9.49 -3.50 -12.32
CA VAL A 121 10.61 -2.57 -12.06
C VAL A 121 10.36 -1.79 -10.77
N LYS A 122 9.13 -1.30 -10.55
CA LYS A 122 8.79 -0.53 -9.35
C LYS A 122 8.99 -1.35 -8.07
N TYR A 123 8.48 -2.59 -8.03
CA TYR A 123 8.65 -3.46 -6.86
C TYR A 123 10.12 -3.82 -6.62
N LEU A 124 10.85 -4.19 -7.68
CA LEU A 124 12.27 -4.54 -7.57
C LEU A 124 13.13 -3.35 -7.11
N ARG A 125 12.83 -2.13 -7.57
CA ARG A 125 13.50 -0.91 -7.09
C ARG A 125 13.26 -0.68 -5.61
N ILE A 126 12.02 -0.82 -5.14
CA ILE A 126 11.69 -0.66 -3.71
C ILE A 126 12.45 -1.72 -2.89
N ALA A 127 12.48 -2.97 -3.33
CA ALA A 127 13.22 -4.03 -2.66
C ALA A 127 14.73 -3.72 -2.55
N MET A 128 15.34 -3.18 -3.60
CA MET A 128 16.74 -2.77 -3.57
C MET A 128 17.00 -1.58 -2.62
N GLU A 129 16.08 -0.62 -2.54
CA GLU A 129 16.17 0.50 -1.58
C GLU A 129 16.06 0.05 -0.12
N LEU A 130 15.53 -1.15 0.13
CA LEU A 130 15.41 -1.75 1.46
C LEU A 130 16.64 -2.58 1.87
N LEU A 131 17.55 -2.87 0.94
CA LEU A 131 18.78 -3.60 1.25
C LEU A 131 19.72 -2.73 2.09
N THR A 132 20.35 -3.35 3.08
CA THR A 132 21.41 -2.69 3.87
C THR A 132 22.71 -2.62 3.07
N ASN A 133 23.62 -1.71 3.41
CA ASN A 133 24.91 -1.57 2.72
C ASN A 133 25.74 -2.87 2.70
N ASN A 134 25.56 -3.73 3.71
CA ASN A 134 26.27 -5.00 3.83
C ASN A 134 25.46 -6.19 3.27
N SER A 135 24.38 -5.95 2.51
CA SER A 135 23.46 -7.00 2.06
C SER A 135 24.13 -8.08 1.21
N TRP A 136 25.20 -7.76 0.49
CA TRP A 136 26.00 -8.75 -0.24
C TRP A 136 26.64 -9.80 0.67
N TYR A 137 26.93 -9.46 1.93
CA TYR A 137 27.51 -10.39 2.90
C TYR A 137 26.45 -11.05 3.78
N THR A 138 25.43 -10.30 4.20
CA THR A 138 24.41 -10.79 5.13
C THR A 138 23.23 -11.47 4.44
N GLN A 139 22.94 -11.09 3.20
CA GLN A 139 21.74 -11.46 2.43
C GLN A 139 22.11 -11.71 0.95
N TYR A 140 23.18 -12.49 0.73
CA TYR A 140 23.77 -12.67 -0.60
C TYR A 140 22.76 -13.14 -1.65
N GLU A 141 21.97 -14.17 -1.33
CA GLU A 141 21.00 -14.74 -2.28
C GLU A 141 19.90 -13.74 -2.66
N LEU A 142 19.35 -13.02 -1.67
CA LEU A 142 18.34 -11.99 -1.91
C LEU A 142 18.90 -10.87 -2.78
N THR A 143 20.09 -10.38 -2.44
CA THR A 143 20.77 -9.32 -3.17
C THR A 143 21.04 -9.74 -4.62
N LEU A 144 21.62 -10.93 -4.82
CA LEU A 144 21.88 -11.49 -6.14
C LEU A 144 20.60 -11.63 -6.97
N ASN A 145 19.53 -12.18 -6.39
CA ASN A 145 18.25 -12.37 -7.06
C ASN A 145 17.62 -11.03 -7.48
N LEU A 146 17.67 -10.02 -6.61
CA LEU A 146 17.15 -8.69 -6.92
C LEU A 146 17.89 -8.05 -8.10
N HIS A 147 19.22 -8.10 -8.10
CA HIS A 147 20.02 -7.57 -9.20
C HIS A 147 19.75 -8.30 -10.52
N LYS A 148 19.65 -9.64 -10.50
CA LYS A 148 19.34 -10.45 -11.68
C LYS A 148 17.95 -10.12 -12.24
N GLU A 149 16.92 -10.19 -11.41
CA GLU A 149 15.54 -9.93 -11.86
C GLU A 149 15.38 -8.52 -12.40
N ARG A 150 15.99 -7.52 -11.75
CA ARG A 150 15.91 -6.14 -12.21
C ARG A 150 16.59 -5.94 -13.56
N ALA A 151 17.78 -6.50 -13.74
CA ALA A 151 18.49 -6.42 -15.03
C ALA A 151 17.66 -7.05 -16.16
N GLU A 152 17.05 -8.21 -15.91
CA GLU A 152 16.20 -8.89 -16.90
C GLU A 152 14.93 -8.08 -17.23
N VAL A 153 14.22 -7.57 -16.21
CA VAL A 153 12.99 -6.80 -16.43
C VAL A 153 13.29 -5.47 -17.11
N GLU A 154 14.34 -4.75 -16.69
CA GLU A 154 14.71 -3.49 -17.34
C GLU A 154 15.05 -3.72 -18.81
N LEU A 155 15.82 -4.75 -19.15
CA LEU A 155 16.12 -5.09 -20.54
C LEU A 155 14.85 -5.31 -21.38
N ILE A 156 13.90 -6.10 -20.85
CA ILE A 156 12.64 -6.39 -21.55
C ILE A 156 11.75 -5.15 -21.66
N ASN A 157 11.73 -4.28 -20.65
CA ASN A 157 10.89 -3.09 -20.65
C ASN A 157 11.32 -2.04 -21.70
N TYR A 158 12.57 -2.10 -22.16
CA TYR A 158 13.09 -1.21 -23.21
C TYR A 158 13.03 -1.80 -24.63
N THR A 159 12.57 -3.05 -24.79
CA THR A 159 12.40 -3.73 -26.09
C THR A 159 10.93 -3.84 -26.48
#